data_AF-A0A519EU96-F1
#
_entry.id   AF-A0A519EU96-F1
#
_cell.length_a   1.000
_cell.length_b   1.000
_cell.length_c   1.000
_cell.angle_alpha   90.00
_cell.angle_beta   90.00
_cell.angle_gamma   90.00
#
_symmetry.space_group_name_H-M   'P 1'
#
loop_
_entity.id
_entity.type
_entity.pdbx_description
1 polymer ?
#
loop_
_entity_poly.entity_id
_entity_poly.type
_entity_poly.pdbx_seq_one_letter_code
_entity_poly.pdbx_strand_id
1 'polypeptide(L)' 'MDRPTFLEEVHVELKNGSRQAVATLQRYEDGWVVHRVAEEGRPDVEEHPDVFESQELASNAAKKLWIV' A
#
# COMPACT_ATOMS: atom_id res chain seq x y z
N MET A 1 -2.39 -19.39 -15.33
CA MET A 1 -1.65 -18.42 -14.50
C MET A 1 -2.18 -18.60 -13.10
N ASP A 2 -1.39 -19.19 -12.22
CA ASP A 2 -1.70 -19.25 -10.80
C ASP A 2 -1.86 -17.81 -10.29
N ARG A 3 -2.98 -17.53 -9.63
CA ARG A 3 -3.14 -16.25 -8.94
C ARG A 3 -2.19 -16.29 -7.75
N PRO A 4 -1.37 -15.25 -7.51
CA PRO A 4 -0.48 -15.23 -6.37
C PRO A 4 -1.28 -15.51 -5.09
N THR A 5 -0.81 -16.45 -4.26
CA THR A 5 -1.51 -16.85 -3.04
C THR A 5 -1.47 -15.68 -2.06
N PHE A 6 -2.64 -15.13 -1.74
CA PHE A 6 -2.78 -14.12 -0.71
C PHE A 6 -2.48 -14.73 0.66
N LEU A 7 -1.64 -14.07 1.45
CA LEU A 7 -1.21 -14.53 2.77
C LEU A 7 -1.80 -13.65 3.88
N GLU A 8 -1.61 -12.33 3.81
CA GLU A 8 -2.08 -11.40 4.83
C GLU A 8 -2.32 -9.99 4.27
N GLU A 9 -3.08 -9.18 5.02
CA GLU A 9 -3.30 -7.77 4.76
C GLU A 9 -2.95 -6.96 6.01
N VAL A 10 -2.26 -5.84 5.80
CA VAL A 10 -1.86 -4.92 6.88
C VAL A 10 -2.25 -3.50 6.52
N HIS A 11 -2.64 -2.74 7.54
CA HIS A 11 -2.96 -1.33 7.44
C HIS A 11 -1.83 -0.50 8.03
N VAL A 12 -1.29 0.42 7.23
CA VAL A 12 -0.19 1.30 7.61
C VAL A 12 -0.67 2.74 7.62
N GLU A 13 -0.59 3.37 8.78
CA GLU A 13 -0.85 4.80 8.90
C GLU A 13 0.27 5.61 8.25
N LEU A 14 -0.10 6.45 7.29
CA LEU A 14 0.78 7.39 6.61
C LEU A 14 0.53 8.81 7.12
N LYS A 15 1.61 9.52 7.43
CA LYS A 15 1.56 10.91 7.90
C LYS A 15 2.50 11.79 7.07
N ASN A 16 1.99 12.95 6.64
CA ASN A 16 2.76 13.97 5.94
C ASN A 16 2.24 15.38 6.30
N GLY A 17 2.91 16.03 7.25
CA GLY A 17 2.45 17.30 7.80
C GLY A 17 1.10 17.16 8.49
N SER A 18 0.10 17.94 8.06
CA SER A 18 -1.29 17.85 8.54
C SER A 18 -2.12 16.77 7.84
N ARG A 19 -1.61 16.16 6.76
CA ARG A 19 -2.31 15.11 6.02
C ARG A 19 -2.08 13.76 6.69
N GLN A 20 -3.11 12.93 6.69
CA GLN A 20 -3.07 11.55 7.19
C GLN A 20 -3.79 10.64 6.20
N ALA A 21 -3.26 9.46 5.99
CA ALA A 21 -3.85 8.44 5.15
C ALA A 21 -3.62 7.04 5.74
N VAL A 22 -4.40 6.07 5.28
CA VAL A 22 -4.22 4.66 5.59
C VAL A 22 -3.90 3.92 4.31
N ALA A 23 -2.73 3.27 4.28
CA ALA A 23 -2.34 2.38 3.20
C ALA A 23 -2.69 0.94 3.57
N THR A 24 -3.43 0.26 2.69
CA THR A 24 -3.68 -1.18 2.74
C THR A 24 -2.60 -1.87 1.92
N LEU A 25 -1.79 -2.70 2.58
CA LEU A 25 -0.77 -3.52 1.93
C LEU A 25 -1.18 -4.99 2.01
N GLN A 26 -1.02 -5.71 0.91
CA GLN A 26 -1.34 -7.13 0.83
C GLN A 26 -0.06 -7.93 0.60
N ARG A 27 0.18 -8.94 1.43
CA ARG A 27 1.27 -9.91 1.27
C ARG A 27 0.76 -11.08 0.46
N TYR A 28 1.51 -11.41 -0.57
CA TYR A 28 1.39 -12.63 -1.34
C TYR A 28 2.63 -13.49 -1.12
N GLU A 29 2.71 -14.70 -1.69
CA GLU A 29 3.95 -15.48 -1.66
C GLU A 29 5.13 -14.71 -2.28
N ASP A 30 4.89 -14.04 -3.41
CA ASP A 30 5.92 -13.36 -4.21
C ASP A 30 6.42 -12.04 -3.60
N GLY A 31 5.60 -11.34 -2.82
CA GLY A 31 5.98 -10.07 -2.21
C GLY A 31 4.83 -9.35 -1.52
N TRP A 32 5.03 -8.07 -1.25
CA TRP A 32 4.05 -7.13 -0.73
C TRP A 32 3.57 -6.22 -1.85
N VAL A 33 2.28 -5.91 -1.89
CA VAL A 33 1.66 -5.02 -2.88
C VAL A 33 0.92 -3.92 -2.14
N VAL A 34 0.96 -2.70 -2.68
CA VAL A 34 0.10 -1.61 -2.18
C VAL A 34 -1.27 -1.77 -2.83
N HIS A 35 -2.27 -2.20 -2.07
CA HIS A 35 -3.61 -2.43 -2.60
C HIS A 35 -4.40 -1.12 -2.71
N ARG A 36 -4.31 -0.26 -1.69
CA ARG A 36 -5.03 1.02 -1.65
C ARG A 36 -4.34 2.00 -0.72
N VAL A 37 -4.45 3.29 -1.01
CA VAL A 37 -4.15 4.37 -0.07
C VAL A 37 -5.34 5.31 0.04
N ALA A 38 -5.93 5.40 1.22
CA ALA A 38 -7.13 6.19 1.50
C ALA A 38 -6.80 7.41 2.38
N GLU A 39 -7.17 8.61 1.94
CA GLU A 39 -7.09 9.86 2.71
C GLU A 39 -8.49 10.43 2.92
N GLU A 40 -8.79 10.86 4.14
CA GLU A 40 -10.09 11.47 4.44
C GLU A 40 -10.30 12.75 3.61
N GLY A 41 -11.42 12.80 2.87
CA GLY A 41 -11.76 13.94 2.01
C GLY A 41 -11.04 13.99 0.66
N ARG A 42 -10.32 12.92 0.27
CA ARG A 42 -9.71 12.77 -1.06
C ARG A 42 -10.09 11.45 -1.72
N PRO A 43 -10.02 11.37 -3.06
CA PRO A 43 -10.16 10.10 -3.75
C PRO A 43 -9.03 9.15 -3.34
N ASP A 44 -9.36 7.86 -3.27
CA ASP A 44 -8.40 6.81 -2.99
C ASP A 44 -7.40 6.64 -4.14
N VAL A 45 -6.18 6.28 -3.79
CA VAL A 45 -5.20 5.79 -4.76
C VAL A 45 -5.28 4.28 -4.75
N GLU A 46 -5.80 3.71 -5.84
CA GLU A 46 -5.96 2.26 -6.00
C GLU A 46 -4.71 1.64 -6.64
N GLU A 47 -4.31 0.50 -6.09
CA GLU A 47 -3.37 -0.51 -6.56
C GLU A 47 -2.07 -0.02 -7.23
N HIS A 48 -0.95 -0.28 -6.57
CA HIS A 48 0.36 -0.17 -7.19
C HIS A 48 0.75 -1.50 -7.84
N PRO A 49 1.15 -1.53 -9.13
CA PRO A 49 1.45 -2.78 -9.83
C PRO A 49 2.75 -3.45 -9.35
N ASP A 50 3.60 -2.74 -8.61
CA ASP A 50 4.87 -3.29 -8.16
C ASP A 50 4.73 -4.19 -6.93
N VAL A 51 5.50 -5.27 -6.97
CA VAL A 51 5.66 -6.23 -5.88
C VAL A 51 6.97 -5.91 -5.14
N PHE A 52 6.87 -5.70 -3.83
CA PHE A 52 7.97 -5.32 -2.95
C PHE A 52 8.43 -6.48 -2.08
N GLU A 53 9.73 -6.60 -1.83
CA GLU A 53 10.29 -7.69 -1.03
C GLU A 53 9.92 -7.60 0.46
N SER A 54 9.53 -6.41 0.94
CA SER A 54 9.20 -6.18 2.36
C SER A 54 8.06 -5.18 2.55
N GLN A 55 7.38 -5.30 3.70
CA GLN A 55 6.33 -4.38 4.12
C GLN A 55 6.85 -2.93 4.20
N GLU A 56 8.09 -2.72 4.62
CA GLU A 56 8.69 -1.38 4.72
C GLU A 56 8.84 -0.72 3.35
N LEU A 57 9.30 -1.48 2.34
CA LEU A 57 9.42 -1.00 0.97
C LEU A 57 8.05 -0.65 0.38
N ALA A 58 7.05 -1.54 0.58
CA ALA A 58 5.67 -1.28 0.16
C ALA A 58 5.06 -0.06 0.89
N SER A 59 5.33 0.11 2.18
CA SER A 59 4.90 1.28 2.96
C SER A 59 5.51 2.58 2.43
N ASN A 60 6.81 2.55 2.11
CA ASN A 60 7.51 3.69 1.52
C ASN A 60 6.97 4.03 0.12
N ALA A 61 6.63 3.01 -0.69
CA ALA A 61 5.98 3.22 -1.98
C ALA A 61 4.59 3.81 -1.84
N ALA A 62 3.75 3.28 -0.93
CA ALA A 62 2.44 3.83 -0.61
C ALA A 62 2.50 5.31 -0.20
N LYS A 63 3.49 5.66 0.63
CA LYS A 63 3.74 7.05 1.03
C LYS A 63 4.12 7.94 -0.17
N LYS A 64 4.95 7.44 -1.09
CA LYS A 64 5.31 8.19 -2.30
C LYS A 64 4.09 8.41 -3.19
N LEU A 65 3.30 7.36 -3.45
CA LEU A 65 2.09 7.43 -4.28
C LEU A 65 1.07 8.44 -3.77
N TRP A 66 0.92 8.52 -2.44
CA TRP A 66 -0.02 9.41 -1.80
C TRP A 66 0.35 10.90 -1.82
N ILE A 67 1.65 11.19 -1.84
CA ILE A 67 2.16 12.57 -1.76
C ILE A 67 2.26 13.22 -3.15
N VAL A 68 2.38 12.40 -4.21
CA VAL A 68 2.33 12.84 -5.62
C VAL A 68 0.97 13.46 -5.93
#